data_AF-A0A931XAA0-F1
#
_entry.id   AF-A0A931XAA0-F1
#
_cell.length_a   1.000
_cell.length_b   1.000
_cell.length_c   1.000
_cell.angle_alpha   90.00
_cell.angle_beta   90.00
_cell.angle_gamma   90.00
#
_symmetry.space_group_name_H-M   'P 1'
#
loop_
_entity.id
_entity.type
_entity.pdbx_description
1 polymer ?
#
loop_
_entity_poly.entity_id
_entity_poly.type
_entity_poly.pdbx_seq_one_letter_code
_entity_poly.pdbx_strand_id
1 'polypeptide(L)'
;MRDSKGFTLIELLIVVAIIGIIAAIAVPGLLRARQSGNEASAIGSMRAISSAQTTFSSTCGGGGYADTLAALATAPTSGVPFISPDLSTGTKSGYTVGVDGPGTQVLAAAPT
;
A
#
# COMPACT_ATOMS: atom_id res chain seq x y z
N MET A 1 29.38 -31.63 38.51
CA MET A 1 28.52 -32.56 37.73
C MET A 1 27.52 -31.69 36.99
N ARG A 2 27.51 -31.71 35.65
CA ARG A 2 26.60 -30.87 34.86
C ARG A 2 25.32 -31.65 34.59
N ASP A 3 24.27 -31.30 35.31
CA ASP A 3 22.91 -31.79 35.11
C ASP A 3 22.40 -31.27 33.76
N SER A 4 22.61 -32.05 32.71
CA SER A 4 22.14 -31.70 31.37
C SER A 4 20.71 -32.20 31.24
N LYS A 5 19.75 -31.36 31.63
CA LYS A 5 18.33 -31.63 31.41
C LYS A 5 18.06 -31.58 29.91
N GLY A 6 17.88 -32.75 29.30
CA GLY A 6 17.46 -32.87 27.90
C GLY A 6 15.99 -32.50 27.73
N PHE A 7 15.67 -31.82 26.63
CA PHE A 7 14.30 -31.49 26.24
C PHE A 7 13.56 -32.79 25.87
N THR A 8 12.37 -33.03 26.41
CA THR A 8 11.60 -34.24 26.07
C THR A 8 10.86 -34.06 24.74
N LEU A 9 10.68 -35.15 23.99
CA LEU A 9 9.89 -35.13 22.76
C LEU A 9 8.43 -34.75 23.00
N ILE A 10 7.89 -35.11 24.18
CA ILE A 10 6.51 -34.77 24.56
C ILE A 10 6.34 -33.29 24.87
N GLU A 11 7.34 -32.64 25.48
CA GLU A 11 7.34 -31.18 25.66
C GLU A 11 7.30 -30.48 24.30
N LEU A 12 8.06 -30.97 23.31
CA LEU A 12 8.10 -30.35 21.99
C LEU A 12 6.78 -30.55 21.24
N LEU A 13 6.16 -31.73 21.38
CA LEU A 13 4.86 -32.05 20.78
C LEU A 13 3.73 -31.15 21.28
N ILE A 14 3.63 -30.91 22.58
CA ILE A 14 2.57 -30.05 23.15
C ILE A 14 2.77 -28.59 22.70
N VAL A 15 4.01 -28.13 22.63
CA VAL A 15 4.33 -26.77 22.17
C VAL A 15 3.88 -26.55 20.73
N VAL A 16 4.24 -27.44 19.80
CA VAL A 16 3.81 -27.30 18.40
C VAL A 16 2.30 -27.48 18.24
N ALA A 17 1.64 -28.29 19.08
CA ALA A 17 0.19 -28.43 19.09
C ALA A 17 -0.50 -27.11 19.46
N ILE A 18 -0.05 -26.43 20.53
CA ILE A 18 -0.62 -25.15 20.97
C ILE A 18 -0.34 -24.05 19.93
N ILE A 19 0.88 -23.96 19.42
CA ILE A 19 1.23 -23.00 18.35
C ILE A 19 0.37 -23.26 17.10
N GLY A 20 0.10 -24.52 16.75
CA GLY A 20 -0.77 -24.91 15.65
C GLY A 20 -2.20 -24.40 15.81
N ILE A 21 -2.79 -24.51 17.01
CA ILE A 21 -4.13 -24.00 17.30
C ILE A 21 -4.17 -22.47 17.17
N ILE A 22 -3.18 -21.77 17.72
CA ILE A 22 -3.09 -20.31 17.62
C ILE A 22 -2.94 -19.89 16.16
N ALA A 23 -2.04 -20.54 15.41
CA ALA A 23 -1.81 -20.25 14.00
C ALA A 23 -3.05 -20.47 13.13
N ALA A 24 -3.84 -21.52 13.40
CA ALA A 24 -5.06 -21.81 12.67
C ALA A 24 -6.10 -20.68 12.75
N ILE A 25 -6.19 -19.99 13.90
CA ILE A 25 -7.11 -18.84 14.09
C ILE A 25 -6.46 -17.54 13.62
N ALA A 26 -5.16 -17.36 13.89
CA ALA A 26 -4.43 -16.12 13.63
C ALA A 26 -4.21 -15.87 12.13
N VAL A 27 -3.83 -16.90 11.35
CA VAL A 27 -3.51 -16.75 9.91
C VAL A 27 -4.68 -16.19 9.10
N PRO A 28 -5.92 -16.73 9.15
CA PRO A 28 -7.03 -16.14 8.38
C PRO A 28 -7.41 -14.74 8.87
N GLY A 29 -7.23 -14.44 10.15
CA GLY A 29 -7.39 -13.07 10.69
C GLY A 29 -6.37 -12.10 10.09
N LEU A 30 -5.10 -12.50 10.07
CA LEU A 30 -4.01 -11.71 9.51
C LEU A 30 -4.18 -11.45 8.01
N LEU A 31 -4.58 -12.46 7.23
CA LEU A 31 -4.82 -12.30 5.79
C LEU A 31 -5.90 -11.25 5.51
N ARG A 32 -7.02 -11.30 6.24
CA ARG A 32 -8.10 -10.30 6.12
C ARG A 32 -7.64 -8.90 6.52
N ALA A 33 -6.88 -8.79 7.61
CA ALA A 33 -6.33 -7.51 8.06
C ALA A 33 -5.33 -6.91 7.04
N ARG A 34 -4.54 -7.75 6.39
CA ARG A 34 -3.64 -7.30 5.31
C ARG A 34 -4.42 -6.83 4.08
N GLN A 35 -5.47 -7.55 3.69
CA GLN A 35 -6.30 -7.16 2.56
C GLN A 35 -7.00 -5.81 2.82
N SER A 36 -7.64 -5.64 3.98
CA SER A 36 -8.28 -4.36 4.33
C SER A 36 -7.26 -3.22 4.46
N GLY A 37 -6.05 -3.50 4.96
CA GLY A 37 -4.95 -2.53 4.98
C GLY A 37 -4.51 -2.10 3.58
N ASN A 38 -4.44 -3.04 2.63
CA ASN A 38 -4.10 -2.74 1.25
C ASN A 38 -5.21 -1.93 0.55
N GLU A 39 -6.49 -2.28 0.77
CA GLU A 39 -7.64 -1.50 0.27
C GLU A 39 -7.62 -0.07 0.81
N ALA A 40 -7.38 0.10 2.12
CA ALA A 40 -7.25 1.42 2.74
C ALA A 40 -6.07 2.21 2.16
N SER A 41 -4.94 1.56 1.91
CA SER A 41 -3.78 2.17 1.24
C SER A 41 -4.14 2.63 -0.17
N ALA A 42 -4.91 1.85 -0.93
CA ALA A 42 -5.30 2.19 -2.28
C ALA A 42 -6.25 3.40 -2.32
N ILE A 43 -7.23 3.44 -1.41
CA ILE A 43 -8.10 4.61 -1.22
C ILE A 43 -7.28 5.85 -0.86
N GLY A 44 -6.31 5.71 0.04
CA GLY A 44 -5.37 6.77 0.41
C GLY A 44 -4.59 7.30 -0.80
N SER A 45 -4.08 6.40 -1.65
CA SER A 45 -3.40 6.78 -2.88
C SER A 45 -4.30 7.55 -3.85
N MET A 46 -5.54 7.09 -4.06
CA MET A 46 -6.48 7.80 -4.94
C MET A 46 -6.79 9.22 -4.43
N ARG A 47 -6.96 9.39 -3.11
CA ARG A 47 -7.16 10.72 -2.50
C ARG A 47 -5.93 11.61 -2.64
N ALA A 48 -4.73 11.06 -2.45
CA ALA A 48 -3.47 11.78 -2.65
C ALA A 48 -3.34 12.26 -4.11
N ILE A 49 -3.65 11.41 -5.08
CA ILE A 49 -3.64 11.77 -6.51
C ILE A 49 -4.68 12.87 -6.79
N SER A 50 -5.92 12.74 -6.30
CA SER A 50 -6.96 13.76 -6.50
C SER A 50 -6.58 15.13 -5.91
N SER A 51 -5.99 15.14 -4.72
CA SER A 51 -5.45 16.37 -4.13
C SER A 51 -4.31 16.95 -4.97
N ALA A 52 -3.38 16.09 -5.39
CA ALA A 52 -2.24 16.46 -6.23
C ALA A 52 -2.69 17.08 -7.57
N GLN A 53 -3.73 16.53 -8.20
CA GLN A 53 -4.34 17.06 -9.40
C GLN A 53 -4.89 18.49 -9.21
N THR A 54 -5.54 18.74 -8.09
CA THR A 54 -6.07 20.08 -7.74
C THR A 54 -4.94 21.08 -7.51
N THR A 55 -3.87 20.67 -6.83
CA THR A 55 -2.68 21.51 -6.62
C THR A 55 -1.94 21.76 -7.93
N PHE A 56 -1.78 20.74 -8.78
CA PHE A 56 -1.16 20.87 -10.10
C PHE A 56 -1.91 21.90 -10.95
N SER A 57 -3.24 21.77 -11.06
CA SER A 57 -4.11 22.65 -11.84
C SER A 57 -4.00 24.13 -11.44
N SER A 58 -3.92 24.41 -10.14
CA SER A 58 -3.83 25.76 -9.58
C SER A 58 -2.43 26.38 -9.60
N THR A 59 -1.37 25.57 -9.73
CA THR A 59 0.02 26.06 -9.62
C THR A 59 0.71 26.18 -10.98
N CYS A 60 0.70 25.11 -11.78
CA CYS A 60 1.42 25.07 -13.06
C CYS A 60 0.60 24.51 -14.23
N GLY A 61 -0.56 23.90 -13.96
CA GLY A 61 -1.43 23.30 -14.96
C GLY A 61 -2.29 24.28 -15.74
N GLY A 62 -2.30 25.57 -15.39
CA GLY A 62 -3.09 26.59 -16.08
C GLY A 62 -4.60 26.32 -16.06
N GLY A 63 -5.10 25.71 -14.98
CA GLY A 63 -6.48 25.22 -14.87
C GLY A 63 -6.70 23.80 -15.41
N GLY A 64 -5.73 23.23 -16.13
CA GLY A 64 -5.74 21.83 -16.59
C GLY A 64 -5.25 20.84 -15.54
N TYR A 65 -5.51 19.56 -15.78
CA TYR A 65 -5.06 18.45 -14.93
C TYR A 65 -3.91 17.68 -15.59
N ALA A 66 -3.14 16.95 -14.80
CA ALA A 66 -2.02 16.15 -15.28
C ALA A 66 -2.52 14.85 -15.94
N ASP A 67 -2.06 14.59 -17.17
CA ASP A 67 -2.43 13.40 -17.96
C ASP A 67 -1.69 12.12 -17.54
N THR A 68 -0.65 12.23 -16.70
CA THR A 68 0.15 11.08 -16.24
C THR A 68 0.55 11.22 -14.77
N LEU A 69 0.75 10.10 -14.08
CA LEU A 69 1.34 10.12 -12.73
C LEU A 69 2.77 10.67 -12.73
N ALA A 70 3.51 10.48 -13.83
CA ALA A 70 4.85 11.03 -13.99
C ALA A 70 4.86 12.57 -13.94
N ALA A 71 3.85 13.21 -14.53
CA ALA A 71 3.69 14.66 -14.46
C ALA A 71 3.41 15.14 -13.02
N LEU A 72 2.62 14.40 -12.24
CA LEU A 72 2.41 14.69 -10.81
C LEU A 72 3.65 14.40 -9.94
N ALA A 73 4.47 13.43 -10.34
CA ALA A 73 5.73 13.08 -9.68
C ALA A 73 6.86 14.06 -10.00
N THR A 74 6.67 14.96 -10.97
CA THR A 74 7.65 15.99 -11.33
C THR A 74 7.36 17.26 -10.55
N ALA A 75 8.38 17.77 -9.86
CA ALA A 75 8.26 19.04 -9.14
C ALA A 75 8.06 20.21 -10.13
N PRO A 76 7.25 21.23 -9.79
CA PRO A 76 7.27 22.49 -10.52
C PRO A 76 8.65 23.16 -10.37
N THR A 77 8.97 24.12 -11.25
CA THR A 77 10.30 24.75 -11.45
C THR A 77 11.07 25.13 -10.17
N SER A 78 10.37 25.34 -9.03
CA SER A 78 10.96 25.55 -7.70
C SER A 78 10.15 24.90 -6.56
N GLY A 79 9.80 23.62 -6.65
CA GLY A 79 8.94 22.96 -5.65
C GLY A 79 9.29 21.51 -5.32
N VAL A 80 8.38 20.86 -4.59
CA VAL A 80 8.38 19.41 -4.35
C VAL A 80 7.37 18.73 -5.28
N PRO A 81 7.54 17.43 -5.61
CA PRO A 81 6.52 16.65 -6.32
C PRO A 81 5.15 16.70 -5.63
N PHE A 82 4.07 16.63 -6.42
CA PHE A 82 2.71 16.68 -5.90
C PHE A 82 2.24 15.35 -5.31
N ILE A 83 2.86 14.25 -5.71
CA ILE A 83 2.67 12.91 -5.15
C ILE A 83 3.98 12.37 -4.60
N SER A 84 3.89 11.41 -3.69
CA SER A 84 5.06 10.71 -3.18
C SER A 84 5.69 9.78 -4.24
N PRO A 85 7.02 9.56 -4.22
CA PRO A 85 7.72 8.79 -5.27
C PRO A 85 7.21 7.36 -5.45
N ASP A 86 6.71 6.75 -4.39
CA ASP A 86 6.15 5.39 -4.39
C ASP A 86 4.82 5.28 -5.15
N LEU A 87 4.12 6.39 -5.41
CA LEU A 87 2.93 6.42 -6.26
C LEU A 87 3.28 6.59 -7.73
N SER A 88 4.47 7.08 -8.08
CA SER A 88 4.84 7.45 -9.46
C SER A 88 4.75 6.30 -10.48
N THR A 89 4.92 5.06 -10.02
CA THR A 89 4.85 3.84 -10.85
C THR A 89 3.42 3.32 -11.04
N GLY A 90 2.44 3.94 -10.38
CA GLY A 90 1.03 3.54 -10.46
C GLY A 90 0.73 2.21 -9.79
N THR A 91 1.64 1.64 -8.98
CA THR A 91 1.38 0.40 -8.23
C THR A 91 1.80 0.55 -6.77
N LYS A 92 0.86 0.34 -5.84
CA LYS A 92 1.13 0.37 -4.39
C LYS A 92 0.26 -0.64 -3.65
N SER A 93 0.87 -1.37 -2.71
CA SER A 93 0.16 -2.30 -1.81
C SER A 93 -0.67 -3.38 -2.55
N GLY A 94 -0.22 -3.82 -3.73
CA GLY A 94 -0.94 -4.79 -4.56
C GLY A 94 -2.14 -4.20 -5.31
N TYR A 95 -2.18 -2.87 -5.48
CA TYR A 95 -3.18 -2.19 -6.28
C TYR A 95 -2.52 -1.32 -7.34
N THR A 96 -3.08 -1.31 -8.56
CA THR A 96 -2.72 -0.33 -9.58
C THR A 96 -3.61 0.90 -9.48
N VAL A 97 -3.02 2.09 -9.38
CA VAL A 97 -3.69 3.39 -9.40
C VAL A 97 -3.17 4.22 -10.57
N GLY A 98 -4.06 4.88 -11.29
CA GLY A 98 -3.69 5.60 -12.51
C GLY A 98 -4.36 6.96 -12.61
N VAL A 99 -4.03 7.67 -13.67
CA VAL A 99 -4.81 8.77 -14.23
C VAL A 99 -4.97 8.45 -15.72
N ASP A 100 -6.15 8.68 -16.29
CA ASP A 100 -6.38 8.45 -17.73
C ASP A 100 -6.95 9.69 -18.39
N GLY A 101 -6.28 10.08 -19.46
CA GLY A 101 -6.69 11.12 -20.40
C GLY A 101 -6.76 12.55 -19.85
N PRO A 102 -7.08 13.51 -20.73
CA PRO A 102 -7.26 14.91 -20.39
C PRO A 102 -8.59 15.09 -19.66
N GLY A 103 -8.61 14.79 -18.36
CA GLY A 103 -9.76 15.02 -17.51
C GLY A 103 -9.74 14.17 -16.26
N THR A 104 -9.28 14.74 -15.15
CA THR A 104 -9.59 14.50 -13.72
C THR A 104 -9.79 13.08 -13.16
N GLN A 105 -9.79 12.03 -13.97
CA GLN A 105 -10.22 10.70 -13.58
C GLN A 105 -9.02 9.95 -13.02
N VAL A 106 -8.99 9.84 -11.70
CA VAL A 106 -8.16 8.87 -11.01
C VAL A 106 -8.69 7.49 -11.39
N LEU A 107 -7.87 6.70 -12.11
CA LEU A 107 -8.21 5.33 -12.45
C LEU A 107 -8.40 4.55 -11.15
N ALA A 108 -9.55 3.88 -11.06
CA ALA A 108 -9.92 3.07 -9.92
C ALA A 108 -8.79 2.10 -9.54
N ALA A 109 -8.59 1.91 -8.24
CA ALA A 109 -7.65 0.93 -7.74
C ALA A 109 -8.12 -0.49 -8.08
N ALA A 110 -7.39 -1.18 -8.95
CA ALA A 110 -7.62 -2.60 -9.24
C ALA A 110 -6.55 -3.44 -8.52
N PRO A 111 -6.91 -4.61 -7.96
CA PRO A 111 -5.91 -5.54 -7.44
C PRO A 111 -4.99 -6.00 -8.57
N THR A 112 -3.68 -6.04 -8.29
CA THR A 112 -2.64 -6.57 -9.20
C THR A 112 -2.67 -8.07 -9.28
#